data_AF-A0A061J1Y2-F1
#
_entry.id   AF-A0A061J1Y2-F1
#
_cell.length_a   1.000
_cell.length_b   1.000
_cell.length_c   1.000
_cell.angle_alpha   90.00
_cell.angle_beta   90.00
_cell.angle_gamma   90.00
#
_symmetry.space_group_name_H-M   'P 1'
#
loop_
_entity.id
_entity.type
_entity.pdbx_description
1 polymer ?
#
loop_
_entity_poly.entity_id
_entity_poly.type
_entity_poly.pdbx_seq_one_letter_code
_entity_poly.pdbx_strand_id
1 'polypeptide(L)'
;MNPTTLREVSNLSGSIGDVKQRLAQRIGSSWDSYRLAPTTHMPRSSLYDLCPGTKERSKEMLVSPRADRCHANDPVFCNSIVKDITTMYMEWEKQTEGKGSNGQIVASPRYLMYQPEINEKMRMILVDWLVDVHLKFKLHAETMYLAVNILDRYLSTVNTKQPAGTYVARSQLQLVGITAILLAAKYEEIWPPVVKECVHISANTYTREEVLKMERSICSALSFRLTVPTPFPHLVRLLNVMEGLDHSGSLGEGYDVYLTRLRHTAFFFMEHGMLDYKCLQFTSSQHANASLFLALLTLRIKQKGGTCSFEGETIWTRHLQHYSKTKVCDFKACAEAILEFVNYVPTTKYQAVRRKYSSAKYGEVTKLIMPNEVPDH
;
A
#
# COMPACT_ATOMS: atom_id res chain seq x y z
N MET A 1 14.04 18.68 6.73
CA MET A 1 13.19 17.87 7.64
C MET A 1 12.72 18.78 8.78
N ASN A 2 11.44 18.73 9.16
CA ASN A 2 10.83 19.66 10.12
C ASN A 2 11.08 19.20 11.59
N PRO A 3 11.65 20.04 12.49
CA PRO A 3 12.03 19.68 13.87
C PRO A 3 10.88 19.31 14.82
N THR A 4 9.64 19.66 14.47
CA THR A 4 8.48 19.59 15.39
C THR A 4 7.85 18.19 15.47
N THR A 5 8.08 17.32 14.48
CA THR A 5 7.66 15.90 14.51
C THR A 5 8.45 15.08 15.51
N LEU A 6 9.66 15.52 15.86
CA LEU A 6 10.61 14.80 16.70
C LEU A 6 10.26 14.83 18.19
N ARG A 7 9.62 15.90 18.67
CA ARG A 7 9.34 16.12 20.10
C ARG A 7 8.28 15.22 20.73
N GLU A 8 7.30 14.71 19.98
CA GLU A 8 6.25 13.85 20.57
C GLU A 8 6.49 12.35 20.35
N VAL A 9 7.52 11.98 19.57
CA VAL A 9 8.06 10.61 19.55
C VAL A 9 9.09 10.42 20.69
N SER A 10 9.67 11.51 21.21
CA SER A 10 10.51 11.53 22.42
C SER A 10 9.82 10.98 23.67
N ASN A 11 8.49 11.03 23.73
CA ASN A 11 7.73 10.53 24.87
C ASN A 11 7.48 9.01 24.79
N LEU A 12 7.89 8.32 23.71
CA LEU A 12 7.75 6.86 23.57
C LEU A 12 8.86 6.05 24.26
N SER A 13 10.05 6.64 24.44
CA SER A 13 11.07 6.30 25.45
C SER A 13 12.31 7.16 25.14
N GLY A 14 12.95 7.72 26.16
CA GLY A 14 13.98 8.78 26.07
C GLY A 14 15.33 8.44 25.40
N SER A 15 15.37 7.56 24.39
CA SER A 15 16.61 7.13 23.70
C SER A 15 16.64 7.49 22.20
N ILE A 16 15.49 7.75 21.56
CA ILE A 16 15.42 7.95 20.09
C ILE A 16 15.59 9.43 19.64
N GLY A 17 15.70 10.38 20.59
CA GLY A 17 15.96 11.79 20.28
C GLY A 17 17.41 12.09 19.85
N ASP A 18 18.37 11.38 20.44
CA ASP A 18 19.81 11.66 20.33
C ASP A 18 20.38 11.29 18.94
N VAL A 19 19.74 10.31 18.34
CA VAL A 19 19.86 9.74 17.00
C VAL A 19 19.94 10.76 15.87
N LYS A 20 18.88 11.58 15.77
CA LYS A 20 18.67 12.48 14.64
C LYS A 20 19.51 13.73 14.81
N GLN A 21 19.81 14.10 16.05
CA GLN A 21 20.74 15.17 16.37
C GLN A 21 22.17 14.81 15.93
N ARG A 22 22.59 13.54 16.10
CA ARG A 22 23.88 13.01 15.60
C ARG A 22 23.93 12.85 14.08
N LEU A 23 22.81 12.52 13.43
CA LEU A 23 22.71 12.41 11.96
C LEU A 23 22.66 13.78 11.25
N ALA A 24 21.99 14.78 11.83
CA ALA A 24 21.90 16.13 11.28
C ALA A 24 23.26 16.87 11.24
N GLN A 25 24.19 16.49 12.12
CA GLN A 25 25.53 17.09 12.18
C GLN A 25 26.52 16.55 11.12
N ARG A 26 26.18 15.50 10.34
CA ARG A 26 27.14 14.81 9.46
C ARG A 26 26.86 14.84 7.95
N ILE A 27 25.74 15.36 7.48
CA ILE A 27 25.39 15.32 6.04
C ILE A 27 25.19 16.74 5.53
N GLY A 28 26.30 17.43 5.33
CA GLY A 28 26.38 18.69 4.60
C GLY A 28 27.39 18.55 3.48
N SER A 29 26.99 17.98 2.34
CA SER A 29 27.57 18.28 1.02
C SER A 29 26.99 17.37 -0.07
N SER A 30 26.32 18.04 -1.03
CA SER A 30 26.28 17.77 -2.46
C SER A 30 25.78 16.42 -2.94
N TRP A 31 24.61 16.37 -3.62
CA TRP A 31 24.38 15.58 -4.84
C TRP A 31 23.11 16.12 -5.55
N ASP A 32 23.27 17.21 -6.30
CA ASP A 32 22.28 17.72 -7.26
C ASP A 32 22.76 17.48 -8.69
N SER A 33 22.00 16.69 -9.45
CA SER A 33 21.90 16.60 -10.92
C SER A 33 21.13 15.30 -11.17
N TYR A 34 19.96 15.28 -11.79
CA TYR A 34 19.68 15.69 -13.16
C TYR A 34 18.28 16.28 -13.28
N ARG A 35 18.18 17.33 -14.10
CA ARG A 35 16.99 18.14 -14.37
C ARG A 35 16.55 17.84 -15.81
N LEU A 36 15.27 17.57 -16.04
CA LEU A 36 14.69 17.60 -17.39
C LEU A 36 13.47 18.54 -17.42
N ALA A 37 13.35 19.25 -18.54
CA ALA A 37 12.52 20.43 -18.74
C ALA A 37 11.08 20.11 -19.23
N PRO A 38 10.12 21.05 -19.14
CA PRO A 38 8.70 20.81 -19.34
C PRO A 38 8.16 21.27 -20.71
N THR A 39 7.11 20.63 -21.20
CA THR A 39 6.31 21.06 -22.38
C THR A 39 4.82 20.83 -22.09
N THR A 40 4.05 21.89 -21.84
CA THR A 40 3.19 22.71 -22.74
C THR A 40 1.84 22.07 -23.11
N HIS A 41 0.79 22.86 -22.86
CA HIS A 41 -0.65 22.59 -22.99
C HIS A 41 -1.15 22.32 -24.42
N MET A 42 -2.26 21.58 -24.56
CA MET A 42 -3.54 21.94 -25.26
C MET A 42 -4.44 20.66 -25.38
N PRO A 43 -5.59 20.64 -26.10
CA PRO A 43 -6.95 20.96 -25.62
C PRO A 43 -7.93 19.76 -25.59
N ARG A 44 -9.16 19.99 -25.09
CA ARG A 44 -10.26 19.02 -24.93
C ARG A 44 -11.03 18.73 -26.23
N SER A 45 -11.31 17.45 -26.54
CA SER A 45 -12.52 17.06 -27.29
C SER A 45 -13.05 15.69 -26.88
N SER A 46 -14.37 15.56 -26.96
CA SER A 46 -15.26 14.52 -26.42
C SER A 46 -15.25 13.22 -27.23
N LEU A 47 -15.31 12.07 -26.55
CA LEU A 47 -15.32 10.71 -27.11
C LEU A 47 -16.67 10.02 -26.83
N TYR A 48 -17.57 9.95 -27.80
CA TYR A 48 -18.63 8.93 -27.84
C TYR A 48 -18.97 8.63 -29.30
N ASP A 49 -18.73 7.39 -29.73
CA ASP A 49 -19.66 6.56 -30.50
C ASP A 49 -18.93 5.33 -31.10
N LEU A 50 -19.48 4.14 -30.86
CA LEU A 50 -19.06 2.87 -31.46
C LEU A 50 -20.27 2.20 -32.11
N CYS A 51 -20.11 1.72 -33.35
CA CYS A 51 -21.04 0.83 -34.03
C CYS A 51 -20.36 -0.46 -34.51
N PRO A 52 -21.11 -1.56 -34.78
CA PRO A 52 -20.64 -2.93 -34.56
C PRO A 52 -20.50 -3.78 -35.84
N GLY A 53 -19.72 -4.87 -35.77
CA GLY A 53 -19.73 -5.90 -36.81
C GLY A 53 -18.96 -7.21 -36.50
N THR A 54 -19.67 -8.33 -36.74
CA THR A 54 -19.25 -9.73 -37.01
C THR A 54 -19.19 -10.76 -35.86
N LYS A 55 -19.91 -11.89 -36.06
CA LYS A 55 -20.69 -12.61 -35.04
C LYS A 55 -20.18 -13.99 -34.57
N GLU A 56 -19.06 -14.55 -35.04
CA GLU A 56 -18.67 -15.92 -34.66
C GLU A 56 -17.36 -16.07 -33.88
N ARG A 57 -16.57 -15.00 -33.72
CA ARG A 57 -15.43 -14.94 -32.76
C ARG A 57 -15.88 -14.63 -31.33
N SER A 58 -17.19 -14.62 -31.10
CA SER A 58 -17.87 -13.82 -30.09
C SER A 58 -17.99 -14.48 -28.73
N LYS A 59 -18.08 -15.80 -28.60
CA LYS A 59 -18.32 -16.43 -27.28
C LYS A 59 -17.13 -16.34 -26.32
N GLU A 60 -15.90 -16.47 -26.80
CA GLU A 60 -14.70 -16.29 -25.95
C GLU A 60 -14.30 -14.82 -25.80
N MET A 61 -14.63 -14.00 -26.79
CA MET A 61 -14.33 -12.56 -26.82
C MET A 61 -15.32 -11.74 -25.97
N LEU A 62 -16.47 -12.31 -25.60
CA LEU A 62 -17.47 -11.70 -24.72
C LEU A 62 -17.24 -11.98 -23.22
N VAL A 63 -16.39 -12.95 -22.86
CA VAL A 63 -16.35 -13.46 -21.47
C VAL A 63 -15.09 -13.04 -20.69
N SER A 64 -13.94 -12.83 -21.33
CA SER A 64 -12.74 -12.31 -20.68
C SER A 64 -12.25 -11.06 -21.42
N PRO A 65 -12.00 -9.93 -20.75
CA PRO A 65 -11.60 -8.67 -21.39
C PRO A 65 -10.25 -8.72 -22.12
N ARG A 66 -9.56 -9.87 -22.13
CA ARG A 66 -8.29 -10.11 -22.84
C ARG A 66 -7.18 -9.13 -22.43
N ALA A 67 -7.29 -8.54 -21.23
CA ALA A 67 -6.36 -7.54 -20.72
C ALA A 67 -4.90 -8.03 -20.73
N ASP A 68 -4.70 -9.34 -20.56
CA ASP A 68 -3.37 -9.96 -20.50
C ASP A 68 -2.68 -10.10 -21.87
N ARG A 69 -3.36 -9.83 -22.99
CA ARG A 69 -2.80 -10.01 -24.33
C ARG A 69 -1.60 -9.14 -24.66
N CYS A 70 -1.51 -7.94 -24.07
CA CYS A 70 -0.36 -7.05 -24.29
C CYS A 70 0.93 -7.70 -23.78
N HIS A 71 0.83 -8.60 -22.81
CA HIS A 71 1.94 -9.32 -22.22
C HIS A 71 2.07 -10.76 -22.74
N ALA A 72 1.41 -11.12 -23.85
CA ALA A 72 1.43 -12.49 -24.37
C ALA A 72 2.85 -12.99 -24.73
N ASN A 73 3.72 -12.06 -25.14
CA ASN A 73 5.11 -12.34 -25.53
C ASN A 73 6.11 -12.01 -24.41
N ASP A 74 5.63 -11.61 -23.23
CA ASP A 74 6.50 -11.31 -22.10
C ASP A 74 6.73 -12.59 -21.27
N PRO A 75 7.94 -13.19 -21.32
CA PRO A 75 8.23 -14.41 -20.58
C PRO A 75 8.21 -14.22 -19.06
N VAL A 76 8.38 -13.00 -18.55
CA VAL A 76 8.36 -12.73 -17.10
C VAL A 76 6.96 -12.42 -16.57
N PHE A 77 6.00 -12.05 -17.42
CA PHE A 77 4.63 -11.77 -17.00
C PHE A 77 3.84 -13.03 -16.59
N CYS A 78 4.31 -14.21 -17.00
CA CYS A 78 3.71 -15.49 -16.60
C CYS A 78 2.20 -15.61 -16.95
N ASN A 79 1.82 -15.20 -18.17
CA ASN A 79 0.44 -15.14 -18.64
C ASN A 79 -0.34 -16.45 -18.44
N SER A 80 0.32 -17.60 -18.62
CA SER A 80 -0.28 -18.92 -18.47
C SER A 80 -0.78 -19.23 -17.05
N ILE A 81 -0.20 -18.61 -16.02
CA ILE A 81 -0.50 -18.91 -14.60
C ILE A 81 -1.04 -17.70 -13.81
N VAL A 82 -1.09 -16.50 -14.40
CA VAL A 82 -1.56 -15.28 -13.69
C VAL A 82 -2.98 -15.44 -13.13
N LYS A 83 -3.84 -16.18 -13.85
CA LYS A 83 -5.21 -16.47 -13.41
C LYS A 83 -5.20 -17.36 -12.18
N ASP A 84 -4.37 -18.39 -12.17
CA ASP A 84 -4.26 -19.34 -11.06
C ASP A 84 -3.70 -18.65 -9.82
N ILE A 85 -2.69 -17.79 -9.97
CA ILE A 85 -2.13 -16.97 -8.89
C ILE A 85 -3.21 -16.05 -8.29
N THR A 86 -3.97 -15.35 -9.15
CA THR A 86 -5.03 -14.43 -8.69
C THR A 86 -6.13 -15.19 -7.94
N THR A 87 -6.56 -16.34 -8.48
CA THR A 87 -7.55 -17.21 -7.83
C THR A 87 -7.04 -17.74 -6.49
N MET A 88 -5.78 -18.20 -6.44
CA MET A 88 -5.15 -18.69 -5.22
C MET A 88 -5.18 -17.64 -4.11
N TYR A 89 -4.81 -16.38 -4.40
CA TYR A 89 -4.87 -15.32 -3.40
C TYR A 89 -6.30 -15.04 -2.91
N MET A 90 -7.28 -14.99 -3.81
CA MET A 90 -8.68 -14.81 -3.42
C MET A 90 -9.23 -15.97 -2.57
N GLU A 91 -8.81 -17.20 -2.87
CA GLU A 91 -9.19 -18.38 -2.08
C GLU A 91 -8.53 -18.36 -0.69
N TRP A 92 -7.27 -17.93 -0.59
CA TRP A 92 -6.58 -17.75 0.69
C TRP A 92 -7.30 -16.76 1.60
N GLU A 93 -7.75 -15.62 1.05
CA GLU A 93 -8.53 -14.64 1.82
C GLU A 93 -9.82 -15.26 2.38
N LYS A 94 -10.61 -15.93 1.53
CA LYS A 94 -11.85 -16.61 1.94
C LYS A 94 -11.63 -17.68 3.02
N GLN A 95 -10.53 -18.43 2.93
CA GLN A 95 -10.21 -19.45 3.92
C GLN A 95 -9.83 -18.86 5.28
N THR A 96 -9.35 -17.61 5.31
CA THR A 96 -9.01 -16.89 6.55
C THR A 96 -10.20 -16.20 7.21
N GLU A 97 -11.29 -15.92 6.47
CA GLU A 97 -12.51 -15.23 6.96
C GLU A 97 -13.37 -16.03 7.97
N GLY A 98 -12.98 -17.25 8.35
CA GLY A 98 -13.77 -18.08 9.28
C GLY A 98 -12.99 -19.00 10.21
N LYS A 99 -11.65 -18.98 10.19
CA LYS A 99 -10.83 -19.90 10.99
C LYS A 99 -10.14 -19.15 12.13
N GLY A 100 -10.59 -19.41 13.35
CA GLY A 100 -9.95 -18.94 14.57
C GLY A 100 -8.48 -19.36 14.68
N SER A 101 -7.63 -18.40 15.02
CA SER A 101 -6.34 -18.46 15.74
C SER A 101 -5.19 -19.39 15.29
N ASN A 102 -5.43 -20.48 14.57
CA ASN A 102 -4.38 -21.48 14.30
C ASN A 102 -3.75 -21.26 12.91
N GLY A 103 -2.57 -20.62 12.91
CA GLY A 103 -1.75 -20.39 11.72
C GLY A 103 -1.98 -19.08 10.98
N GLN A 104 -2.45 -18.04 11.68
CA GLN A 104 -2.88 -16.72 11.15
C GLN A 104 -1.95 -16.13 10.06
N ILE A 105 -2.49 -16.07 8.85
CA ILE A 105 -1.98 -15.29 7.70
C ILE A 105 -2.40 -13.81 7.81
N VAL A 106 -3.41 -13.52 8.64
CA VAL A 106 -4.00 -12.19 8.86
C VAL A 106 -3.95 -11.84 10.35
N ALA A 107 -3.65 -10.58 10.67
CA ALA A 107 -3.67 -10.07 12.05
C ALA A 107 -5.12 -9.88 12.54
N SER A 108 -5.38 -10.09 13.83
CA SER A 108 -6.71 -9.80 14.38
C SER A 108 -7.01 -8.30 14.31
N PRO A 109 -8.13 -7.83 13.73
CA PRO A 109 -8.48 -6.40 13.68
C PRO A 109 -8.67 -5.77 15.08
N ARG A 110 -8.66 -6.57 16.14
CA ARG A 110 -8.83 -6.13 17.53
C ARG A 110 -7.60 -6.43 18.39
N TYR A 111 -6.45 -6.79 17.81
CA TYR A 111 -5.29 -7.18 18.62
C TYR A 111 -4.80 -6.08 19.56
N LEU A 112 -4.96 -4.79 19.19
CA LEU A 112 -4.58 -3.66 20.04
C LEU A 112 -5.51 -3.46 21.24
N MET A 113 -6.75 -3.99 21.22
CA MET A 113 -7.63 -3.94 22.40
C MET A 113 -7.07 -4.72 23.59
N TYR A 114 -6.15 -5.66 23.30
CA TYR A 114 -5.49 -6.51 24.29
C TYR A 114 -4.02 -6.10 24.54
N GLN A 115 -3.54 -4.99 23.94
CA GLN A 115 -2.23 -4.41 24.25
C GLN A 115 -2.35 -3.39 25.40
N PRO A 116 -1.65 -3.55 26.54
CA PRO A 116 -1.74 -2.59 27.64
C PRO A 116 -0.99 -1.29 27.37
N GLU A 117 0.10 -1.32 26.59
CA GLU A 117 1.00 -0.17 26.41
C GLU A 117 0.98 0.43 25.00
N ILE A 118 0.41 -0.27 24.01
CA ILE A 118 0.44 0.12 22.60
C ILE A 118 -0.99 0.38 22.13
N ASN A 119 -1.21 1.53 21.50
CA ASN A 119 -2.50 1.90 20.92
C ASN A 119 -2.38 2.18 19.41
N GLU A 120 -3.52 2.39 18.76
CA GLU A 120 -3.62 2.62 17.31
C GLU A 120 -2.74 3.80 16.85
N LYS A 121 -2.72 4.88 17.63
CA LYS A 121 -1.88 6.05 17.35
C LYS A 121 -0.40 5.70 17.38
N MET A 122 0.07 4.89 18.33
CA MET A 122 1.47 4.44 18.35
C MET A 122 1.84 3.57 17.15
N ARG A 123 0.93 2.69 16.72
CA ARG A 123 1.09 1.91 15.48
C ARG A 123 1.21 2.83 14.27
N MET A 124 0.30 3.80 14.12
CA MET A 124 0.34 4.78 13.03
C MET A 124 1.67 5.55 13.00
N ILE A 125 2.16 5.99 14.17
CA ILE A 125 3.46 6.69 14.31
C ILE A 125 4.61 5.79 13.86
N LEU A 126 4.60 4.52 14.26
CA LEU A 126 5.62 3.56 13.85
C LEU A 126 5.58 3.36 12.33
N VAL A 127 4.40 3.10 11.75
CA VAL A 127 4.26 2.84 10.30
C VAL A 127 4.65 4.09 9.48
N ASP A 128 4.29 5.31 9.92
CA ASP A 128 4.76 6.56 9.29
C ASP A 128 6.29 6.65 9.28
N TRP A 129 6.95 6.30 10.38
CA TRP A 129 8.42 6.25 10.42
C TRP A 129 8.99 5.12 9.54
N LEU A 130 8.35 3.95 9.49
CA LEU A 130 8.76 2.85 8.62
C LEU A 130 8.68 3.23 7.13
N VAL A 131 7.76 4.12 6.73
CA VAL A 131 7.75 4.69 5.36
C VAL A 131 9.03 5.48 5.08
N ASP A 132 9.50 6.31 6.03
CA ASP A 132 10.78 7.03 5.86
C ASP A 132 11.98 6.05 5.79
N VAL A 133 11.96 4.96 6.59
CA VAL A 133 12.98 3.89 6.56
C VAL A 133 12.99 3.15 5.23
N HIS A 134 11.81 2.75 4.76
CA HIS A 134 11.58 2.10 3.46
C HIS A 134 12.19 2.91 2.32
N LEU A 135 11.90 4.21 2.29
CA LEU A 135 12.45 5.13 1.29
C LEU A 135 13.97 5.31 1.43
N LYS A 136 14.49 5.32 2.66
CA LYS A 136 15.93 5.47 2.93
C LYS A 136 16.72 4.26 2.43
N PHE A 137 16.19 3.06 2.61
CA PHE A 137 16.77 1.82 2.10
C PHE A 137 16.44 1.56 0.63
N LYS A 138 15.57 2.37 0.01
CA LYS A 138 15.14 2.26 -1.39
C LYS A 138 14.51 0.88 -1.71
N LEU A 139 13.74 0.36 -0.77
CA LEU A 139 13.10 -0.95 -0.89
C LEU A 139 11.91 -0.90 -1.87
N HIS A 140 11.55 -2.06 -2.41
CA HIS A 140 10.34 -2.26 -3.21
C HIS A 140 9.08 -2.05 -2.36
N ALA A 141 7.96 -1.73 -3.00
CA ALA A 141 6.71 -1.43 -2.28
C ALA A 141 6.16 -2.69 -1.59
N GLU A 142 6.30 -3.84 -2.26
CA GLU A 142 6.09 -5.21 -1.79
C GLU A 142 6.65 -5.41 -0.38
N THR A 143 7.92 -5.04 -0.20
CA THR A 143 8.66 -5.14 1.07
C THR A 143 8.00 -4.35 2.19
N MET A 144 7.46 -3.16 1.89
CA MET A 144 6.75 -2.34 2.90
C MET A 144 5.44 -2.99 3.33
N TYR A 145 4.64 -3.47 2.38
CA TYR A 145 3.36 -4.12 2.69
C TYR A 145 3.56 -5.43 3.47
N LEU A 146 4.59 -6.22 3.10
CA LEU A 146 4.95 -7.41 3.85
C LEU A 146 5.46 -7.07 5.26
N ALA A 147 6.28 -6.02 5.41
CA ALA A 147 6.77 -5.60 6.72
C ALA A 147 5.65 -5.20 7.68
N VAL A 148 4.65 -4.45 7.20
CA VAL A 148 3.48 -4.09 8.03
C VAL A 148 2.63 -5.31 8.36
N ASN A 149 2.45 -6.24 7.41
CA ASN A 149 1.78 -7.52 7.70
C ASN A 149 2.52 -8.33 8.79
N ILE A 150 3.84 -8.42 8.72
CA ILE A 150 4.68 -9.09 9.72
C ILE A 150 4.54 -8.40 11.08
N LEU A 151 4.61 -7.07 11.13
CA LEU A 151 4.44 -6.26 12.34
C LEU A 151 3.10 -6.57 13.01
N ASP A 152 1.99 -6.46 12.28
CA ASP A 152 0.65 -6.61 12.86
C ASP A 152 0.38 -8.06 13.29
N ARG A 153 0.79 -9.05 12.51
CA ARG A 153 0.62 -10.46 12.87
C ARG A 153 1.48 -10.84 14.07
N TYR A 154 2.68 -10.28 14.18
CA TYR A 154 3.53 -10.51 15.35
C TYR A 154 2.87 -9.94 16.61
N LEU A 155 2.44 -8.68 16.58
CA LEU A 155 1.73 -8.05 17.70
C LEU A 155 0.44 -8.80 18.06
N SER A 156 -0.30 -9.28 17.05
CA SER A 156 -1.50 -10.11 17.23
C SER A 156 -1.20 -11.48 17.86
N THR A 157 -0.09 -12.11 17.46
CA THR A 157 0.27 -13.45 17.93
C THR A 157 0.83 -13.43 19.34
N VAL A 158 1.69 -12.45 19.66
CA VAL A 158 2.26 -12.31 21.01
C VAL A 158 1.14 -12.14 22.04
N ASN A 159 0.09 -11.40 21.71
CA ASN A 159 -1.06 -11.21 22.61
C ASN A 159 -1.91 -12.46 22.86
N THR A 160 -1.90 -13.42 21.94
CA THR A 160 -2.89 -14.51 21.93
C THR A 160 -2.28 -15.89 22.21
N LYS A 161 -0.99 -16.10 21.95
CA LYS A 161 -0.35 -17.44 22.02
C LYS A 161 0.78 -17.56 23.03
N GLN A 162 1.38 -16.46 23.46
CA GLN A 162 2.41 -16.48 24.50
C GLN A 162 1.73 -16.59 25.87
N PRO A 163 2.46 -16.98 26.96
CA PRO A 163 1.87 -17.12 28.28
C PRO A 163 1.01 -15.90 28.63
N ALA A 164 -0.17 -16.14 29.22
CA ALA A 164 -1.13 -15.11 29.56
C ALA A 164 -0.41 -13.94 30.27
N GLY A 165 -0.48 -12.73 29.68
CA GLY A 165 0.23 -11.55 30.17
C GLY A 165 1.55 -11.22 29.48
N THR A 166 1.92 -11.90 28.39
CA THR A 166 3.08 -11.52 27.55
C THR A 166 2.64 -10.53 26.47
N TYR A 167 3.16 -9.31 26.51
CA TYR A 167 2.88 -8.24 25.55
C TYR A 167 4.16 -7.57 25.07
N VAL A 168 4.07 -6.83 23.96
CA VAL A 168 5.20 -6.02 23.50
C VAL A 168 5.17 -4.70 24.25
N ALA A 169 6.23 -4.44 25.02
CA ALA A 169 6.38 -3.15 25.68
C ALA A 169 6.51 -2.02 24.65
N ARG A 170 6.02 -0.83 24.99
CA ARG A 170 6.10 0.38 24.15
C ARG A 170 7.54 0.69 23.70
N SER A 171 8.53 0.45 24.55
CA SER A 171 9.96 0.64 24.27
C SER A 171 10.52 -0.32 23.21
N GLN A 172 9.86 -1.46 23.00
CA GLN A 172 10.27 -2.49 22.04
C GLN A 172 9.55 -2.35 20.69
N LEU A 173 8.53 -1.49 20.59
CA LEU A 173 7.71 -1.35 19.39
C LEU A 173 8.55 -0.95 18.14
N GLN A 174 9.50 -0.03 18.29
CA GLN A 174 10.39 0.33 17.18
C GLN A 174 11.32 -0.83 16.78
N LEU A 175 11.83 -1.61 17.74
CA LEU A 175 12.64 -2.81 17.46
C LEU A 175 11.84 -3.83 16.64
N VAL A 176 10.56 -4.06 16.98
CA VAL A 176 9.67 -4.91 16.18
C VAL A 176 9.54 -4.37 14.76
N GLY A 177 9.26 -3.08 14.60
CA GLY A 177 9.07 -2.46 13.29
C GLY A 177 10.31 -2.55 12.38
N ILE A 178 11.49 -2.19 12.87
CA ILE A 178 12.72 -2.26 12.06
C ILE A 178 13.11 -3.70 11.72
N THR A 179 12.85 -4.64 12.63
CA THR A 179 13.10 -6.06 12.39
C THR A 179 12.09 -6.66 11.40
N ALA A 180 10.84 -6.17 11.40
CA ALA A 180 9.85 -6.55 10.39
C ALA A 180 10.25 -6.09 8.98
N ILE A 181 10.81 -4.87 8.84
CA ILE A 181 11.41 -4.41 7.57
C ILE A 181 12.59 -5.30 7.16
N LEU A 182 13.48 -5.65 8.10
CA LEU A 182 14.62 -6.54 7.80
C LEU A 182 14.16 -7.90 7.28
N LEU A 183 13.16 -8.51 7.94
CA LEU A 183 12.60 -9.80 7.53
C LEU A 183 11.89 -9.74 6.18
N ALA A 184 11.07 -8.71 5.96
CA ALA A 184 10.42 -8.52 4.67
C ALA A 184 11.45 -8.30 3.56
N ALA A 185 12.49 -7.51 3.83
CA ALA A 185 13.53 -7.26 2.84
C ALA A 185 14.34 -8.52 2.53
N LYS A 186 14.68 -9.34 3.52
CA LYS A 186 15.32 -10.65 3.30
C LYS A 186 14.47 -11.59 2.45
N TYR A 187 13.16 -11.38 2.44
CA TYR A 187 12.20 -12.21 1.71
C TYR A 187 11.95 -11.71 0.28
N GLU A 188 11.85 -10.39 0.08
CA GLU A 188 11.46 -9.76 -1.20
C GLU A 188 12.63 -9.16 -2.00
N GLU A 189 13.71 -8.74 -1.34
CA GLU A 189 14.80 -8.00 -1.99
C GLU A 189 15.93 -8.92 -2.45
N ILE A 190 16.50 -8.62 -3.62
CA ILE A 190 17.75 -9.24 -4.06
C ILE A 190 18.89 -8.86 -3.10
N TRP A 191 18.90 -7.60 -2.64
CA TRP A 191 19.94 -7.04 -1.78
C TRP A 191 19.32 -6.40 -0.53
N PRO A 192 18.95 -7.19 0.48
CA PRO A 192 18.37 -6.67 1.71
C PRO A 192 19.39 -5.86 2.53
N PRO A 193 18.95 -4.89 3.35
CA PRO A 193 19.82 -4.18 4.28
C PRO A 193 20.41 -5.16 5.30
N VAL A 194 21.64 -4.91 5.73
CA VAL A 194 22.28 -5.72 6.76
C VAL A 194 21.88 -5.25 8.16
N VAL A 195 21.99 -6.13 9.16
CA VAL A 195 21.62 -5.82 10.57
C VAL A 195 22.31 -4.55 11.08
N LYS A 196 23.55 -4.28 10.64
CA LYS A 196 24.28 -3.06 11.02
C LYS A 196 23.58 -1.78 10.53
N GLU A 197 22.95 -1.82 9.37
CA GLU A 197 22.18 -0.68 8.83
C GLU A 197 20.88 -0.49 9.60
N CYS A 198 20.21 -1.58 10.01
CA CYS A 198 19.04 -1.53 10.90
C CYS A 198 19.39 -0.89 12.25
N VAL A 199 20.50 -1.30 12.86
CA VAL A 199 21.03 -0.68 14.09
C VAL A 199 21.33 0.80 13.87
N HIS A 200 21.97 1.16 12.75
CA HIS A 200 22.32 2.54 12.46
C HIS A 200 21.10 3.45 12.22
N ILE A 201 20.09 2.99 11.48
CA ILE A 201 18.89 3.79 11.19
C ILE A 201 17.97 3.92 12.42
N SER A 202 18.01 2.93 13.31
CA SER A 202 17.49 3.03 14.67
C SER A 202 18.51 3.64 15.63
N ALA A 203 19.52 4.35 15.12
CA ALA A 203 20.46 5.17 15.88
C ALA A 203 21.40 4.53 16.90
N ASN A 204 21.54 3.23 16.83
CA ASN A 204 22.13 2.45 17.91
C ASN A 204 21.30 2.50 19.21
N THR A 205 19.99 2.79 19.13
CA THR A 205 19.05 2.55 20.25
C THR A 205 18.99 1.05 20.59
N TYR A 206 19.23 0.19 19.61
CA TYR A 206 19.26 -1.26 19.77
C TYR A 206 20.61 -1.83 19.32
N THR A 207 21.04 -2.89 19.98
CA THR A 207 22.22 -3.69 19.65
C THR A 207 21.92 -4.67 18.51
N ARG A 208 22.99 -5.21 17.90
CA ARG A 208 22.86 -6.25 16.87
C ARG A 208 22.16 -7.49 17.44
N GLU A 209 22.48 -7.85 18.67
CA GLU A 209 21.98 -9.03 19.37
C GLU A 209 20.47 -8.90 19.65
N GLU A 210 20.00 -7.70 20.00
CA GLU A 210 18.57 -7.42 20.17
C GLU A 210 17.79 -7.56 18.85
N VAL A 211 18.32 -7.04 17.74
CA VAL A 211 17.71 -7.21 16.41
C VAL A 211 17.65 -8.70 16.02
N LEU A 212 18.74 -9.46 16.21
CA LEU A 212 18.77 -10.90 15.92
C LEU A 212 17.86 -11.73 16.85
N LYS A 213 17.69 -11.30 18.10
CA LYS A 213 16.74 -11.92 19.04
C LYS A 213 15.30 -11.63 18.62
N MET A 214 14.99 -10.39 18.25
CA MET A 214 13.68 -10.01 17.74
C MET A 214 13.35 -10.76 16.44
N GLU A 215 14.33 -10.91 15.55
CA GLU A 215 14.15 -11.64 14.29
C GLU A 215 13.70 -13.09 14.54
N ARG A 216 14.42 -13.79 15.43
CA ARG A 216 14.05 -15.16 15.83
C ARG A 216 12.68 -15.21 16.51
N SER A 217 12.35 -14.22 17.33
CA SER A 217 11.04 -14.12 17.99
C SER A 217 9.90 -13.99 16.96
N ILE A 218 10.06 -13.08 15.99
CA ILE A 218 9.06 -12.86 14.93
C ILE A 218 8.90 -14.13 14.09
N CYS A 219 9.99 -14.72 13.60
CA CYS A 219 9.93 -15.95 12.80
C CYS A 219 9.26 -17.11 13.56
N SER A 220 9.57 -17.27 14.85
CA SER A 220 8.98 -18.31 15.69
C SER A 220 7.48 -18.09 15.91
N ALA A 221 7.08 -16.86 16.26
CA ALA A 221 5.68 -16.49 16.46
C ALA A 221 4.84 -16.70 15.19
N LEU A 222 5.40 -16.36 14.02
CA LEU A 222 4.73 -16.53 12.74
C LEU A 222 4.92 -17.92 12.11
N SER A 223 5.62 -18.82 12.79
CA SER A 223 5.95 -20.16 12.28
C SER A 223 6.56 -20.13 10.88
N PHE A 224 7.42 -19.13 10.61
CA PHE A 224 8.05 -18.87 9.30
C PHE A 224 7.06 -18.67 8.12
N ARG A 225 5.78 -18.41 8.39
CA ARG A 225 4.76 -18.16 7.34
C ARG A 225 4.83 -16.70 6.88
N LEU A 226 5.78 -16.40 6.00
CA LEU A 226 5.99 -15.06 5.42
C LEU A 226 5.30 -14.88 4.05
N THR A 227 5.05 -15.96 3.31
CA THR A 227 4.27 -15.92 2.06
C THR A 227 2.80 -15.68 2.36
N VAL A 228 2.34 -14.45 2.14
CA VAL A 228 0.98 -14.01 2.49
C VAL A 228 0.40 -13.11 1.40
N PRO A 229 -0.93 -13.06 1.21
CA PRO A 229 -1.54 -12.10 0.30
C PRO A 229 -1.49 -10.72 0.93
N THR A 230 -0.72 -9.81 0.34
CA THR A 230 -0.74 -8.37 0.68
C THR A 230 -1.64 -7.61 -0.32
N PRO A 231 -2.04 -6.36 -0.03
CA PRO A 231 -2.81 -5.56 -1.00
C PRO A 231 -2.06 -5.32 -2.33
N PHE A 232 -0.73 -5.35 -2.32
CA PHE A 232 0.11 -5.03 -3.46
C PHE A 232 -0.19 -5.85 -4.72
N PRO A 233 -0.12 -7.20 -4.73
CA PRO A 233 -0.37 -8.01 -5.93
C PRO A 233 -1.78 -7.81 -6.49
N HIS A 234 -2.78 -7.59 -5.64
CA HIS A 234 -4.15 -7.29 -6.08
C HIS A 234 -4.22 -5.96 -6.82
N LEU A 235 -3.60 -4.89 -6.29
CA LEU A 235 -3.60 -3.59 -6.96
C LEU A 235 -2.84 -3.65 -8.29
N VAL A 236 -1.63 -4.24 -8.29
CA VAL A 236 -0.83 -4.38 -9.51
C VAL A 236 -1.60 -5.16 -10.58
N ARG A 237 -2.28 -6.24 -10.20
CA ARG A 237 -3.11 -7.01 -11.12
C ARG A 237 -4.17 -6.15 -11.81
N LEU A 238 -4.87 -5.30 -11.05
CA LEU A 238 -5.92 -4.44 -11.59
C LEU A 238 -5.36 -3.28 -12.42
N LEU A 239 -4.20 -2.73 -12.07
CA LEU A 239 -3.50 -1.74 -12.88
C LEU A 239 -3.05 -2.34 -14.22
N ASN A 240 -2.54 -3.58 -14.22
CA ASN A 240 -2.20 -4.30 -15.46
C ASN A 240 -3.44 -4.59 -16.31
N VAL A 241 -4.58 -4.86 -15.66
CA VAL A 241 -5.87 -4.98 -16.38
C VAL A 241 -6.20 -3.67 -17.08
N MET A 242 -6.06 -2.53 -16.40
CA MET A 242 -6.34 -1.22 -16.99
C MET A 242 -5.39 -0.88 -18.13
N GLU A 243 -4.10 -1.15 -17.98
CA GLU A 243 -3.10 -1.00 -19.04
C GLU A 243 -3.46 -1.85 -20.27
N GLY A 244 -3.91 -3.09 -20.04
CA GLY A 244 -4.43 -3.98 -21.06
C GLY A 244 -5.79 -3.60 -21.63
N LEU A 245 -6.44 -2.49 -21.24
CA LEU A 245 -7.66 -2.05 -21.94
C LEU A 245 -7.36 -1.16 -23.15
N ASP A 246 -6.11 -0.72 -23.32
CA ASP A 246 -5.66 0.09 -24.47
C ASP A 246 -4.92 -0.71 -25.55
N HIS A 247 -5.36 -1.94 -25.85
CA HIS A 247 -4.68 -2.80 -26.84
C HIS A 247 -4.61 -2.24 -28.26
N SER A 248 -5.40 -1.21 -28.58
CA SER A 248 -5.52 -0.68 -29.95
C SER A 248 -4.88 0.70 -30.12
N GLY A 249 -4.27 1.28 -29.06
CA GLY A 249 -3.82 2.68 -29.06
C GLY A 249 -4.97 3.67 -29.30
N SER A 250 -6.21 3.23 -29.11
CA SER A 250 -7.42 4.01 -29.41
C SER A 250 -7.76 5.00 -28.31
N LEU A 251 -7.15 4.90 -27.12
CA LEU A 251 -7.36 5.85 -26.02
C LEU A 251 -6.47 7.09 -26.13
N GLY A 252 -5.62 7.17 -27.16
CA GLY A 252 -4.94 8.38 -27.62
C GLY A 252 -3.61 8.70 -26.94
N GLU A 253 -2.90 9.68 -27.50
CA GLU A 253 -1.66 10.21 -26.94
C GLU A 253 -1.93 10.77 -25.52
N GLY A 254 -1.31 10.17 -24.51
CA GLY A 254 -1.45 10.59 -23.11
C GLY A 254 -2.08 9.55 -22.16
N TYR A 255 -2.54 8.40 -22.68
CA TYR A 255 -3.03 7.32 -21.82
C TYR A 255 -1.96 6.81 -20.84
N ASP A 256 -0.70 6.70 -21.25
CA ASP A 256 0.41 6.32 -20.37
C ASP A 256 0.63 7.28 -19.20
N VAL A 257 0.47 8.59 -19.47
CA VAL A 257 0.57 9.63 -18.44
C VAL A 257 -0.60 9.51 -17.46
N TYR A 258 -1.79 9.21 -17.97
CA TYR A 258 -2.98 8.93 -17.16
C TYR A 258 -2.76 7.68 -16.28
N LEU A 259 -2.32 6.55 -16.85
CA LEU A 259 -2.05 5.30 -16.13
C LEU A 259 -0.97 5.49 -15.05
N THR A 260 0.10 6.20 -15.37
CA THR A 260 1.16 6.52 -14.40
C THR A 260 0.60 7.32 -13.23
N ARG A 261 -0.25 8.32 -13.50
CA ARG A 261 -0.89 9.12 -12.47
C ARG A 261 -1.93 8.31 -11.67
N LEU A 262 -2.67 7.43 -12.33
CA LEU A 262 -3.60 6.50 -11.68
C LEU A 262 -2.86 5.57 -10.72
N ARG A 263 -1.76 4.95 -11.18
CA ARG A 263 -0.88 4.10 -10.37
C ARG A 263 -0.40 4.85 -9.11
N HIS A 264 0.16 6.04 -9.26
CA HIS A 264 0.61 6.83 -8.10
C HIS A 264 -0.54 7.20 -7.15
N THR A 265 -1.72 7.53 -7.69
CA THR A 265 -2.89 7.89 -6.88
C THR A 265 -3.44 6.68 -6.12
N ALA A 266 -3.46 5.51 -6.75
CA ALA A 266 -3.91 4.27 -6.11
C ALA A 266 -2.95 3.84 -4.98
N PHE A 267 -1.64 3.88 -5.20
CA PHE A 267 -0.68 3.60 -4.13
C PHE A 267 -0.73 4.64 -3.00
N PHE A 268 -1.03 5.90 -3.30
CA PHE A 268 -1.25 6.92 -2.26
C PHE A 268 -2.38 6.52 -1.31
N PHE A 269 -3.54 6.11 -1.83
CA PHE A 269 -4.67 5.64 -1.00
C PHE A 269 -4.31 4.34 -0.27
N MET A 270 -3.67 3.38 -0.96
CA MET A 270 -3.33 2.08 -0.38
C MET A 270 -2.30 2.20 0.75
N GLU A 271 -1.33 3.10 0.64
CA GLU A 271 -0.38 3.39 1.74
C GLU A 271 -1.06 4.11 2.91
N HIS A 272 -2.06 4.96 2.69
CA HIS A 272 -2.85 5.52 3.80
C HIS A 272 -3.64 4.44 4.53
N GLY A 273 -4.27 3.51 3.80
CA GLY A 273 -4.95 2.36 4.40
C GLY A 273 -4.03 1.49 5.26
N MET A 274 -2.77 1.33 4.85
CA MET A 274 -1.76 0.62 5.63
C MET A 274 -1.43 1.29 6.99
N LEU A 275 -1.45 2.64 7.05
CA LEU A 275 -1.23 3.40 8.28
C LEU A 275 -2.42 3.31 9.24
N ASP A 276 -3.64 3.26 8.71
CA ASP A 276 -4.86 3.20 9.50
C ASP A 276 -5.03 1.81 10.14
N TYR A 277 -5.30 1.77 11.44
CA TYR A 277 -5.56 0.52 12.15
C TYR A 277 -6.95 -0.05 11.82
N LYS A 278 -7.96 0.82 11.61
CA LYS A 278 -9.33 0.39 11.27
C LYS A 278 -9.35 -0.46 10.00
N CYS A 279 -8.44 -0.14 9.09
CA CYS A 279 -8.28 -0.80 7.81
C CYS A 279 -7.94 -2.29 7.92
N LEU A 280 -7.40 -2.78 9.06
CA LEU A 280 -7.15 -4.22 9.28
C LEU A 280 -8.42 -5.10 9.25
N GLN A 281 -9.62 -4.52 9.38
CA GLN A 281 -10.87 -5.26 9.27
C GLN A 281 -11.22 -5.69 7.84
N PHE A 282 -10.51 -5.15 6.84
CA PHE A 282 -10.74 -5.44 5.42
C PHE A 282 -9.66 -6.38 4.86
N THR A 283 -10.03 -7.16 3.85
CA THR A 283 -9.10 -8.05 3.16
C THR A 283 -8.08 -7.26 2.32
N SER A 284 -7.02 -7.94 1.88
CA SER A 284 -6.00 -7.35 1.00
C SER A 284 -6.61 -6.95 -0.36
N SER A 285 -7.53 -7.75 -0.90
CA SER A 285 -8.26 -7.43 -2.12
C SER A 285 -9.23 -6.25 -1.95
N GLN A 286 -9.93 -6.15 -0.83
CA GLN A 286 -10.79 -4.98 -0.52
C GLN A 286 -9.96 -3.69 -0.47
N HIS A 287 -8.80 -3.72 0.20
CA HIS A 287 -7.87 -2.59 0.22
C HIS A 287 -7.43 -2.15 -1.17
N ALA A 288 -7.02 -3.09 -2.01
CA ALA A 288 -6.56 -2.80 -3.37
C ALA A 288 -7.71 -2.22 -4.23
N ASN A 289 -8.89 -2.84 -4.16
CA ASN A 289 -10.07 -2.40 -4.90
C ASN A 289 -10.49 -0.98 -4.49
N ALA A 290 -10.61 -0.73 -3.18
CA ALA A 290 -10.95 0.56 -2.61
C ALA A 290 -9.95 1.66 -3.04
N SER A 291 -8.65 1.35 -2.98
CA SER A 291 -7.59 2.29 -3.35
C SER A 291 -7.61 2.65 -4.83
N LEU A 292 -7.82 1.66 -5.72
CA LEU A 292 -7.97 1.91 -7.15
C LEU A 292 -9.25 2.70 -7.45
N PHE A 293 -10.36 2.34 -6.79
CA PHE A 293 -11.64 3.03 -6.95
C PHE A 293 -11.54 4.51 -6.57
N LEU A 294 -10.96 4.82 -5.40
CA LEU A 294 -10.72 6.20 -4.95
C LEU A 294 -9.80 6.95 -5.91
N ALA A 295 -8.79 6.29 -6.47
CA ALA A 295 -7.90 6.87 -7.47
C ALA A 295 -8.62 7.22 -8.78
N LEU A 296 -9.46 6.32 -9.29
CA LEU A 296 -10.30 6.56 -10.47
C LEU A 296 -11.25 7.73 -10.24
N LEU A 297 -11.92 7.75 -9.10
CA LEU A 297 -12.83 8.82 -8.69
C LEU A 297 -12.10 10.18 -8.62
N THR A 298 -10.95 10.23 -7.95
CA THR A 298 -10.11 11.44 -7.81
C THR A 298 -9.70 12.00 -9.18
N LEU A 299 -9.28 11.13 -10.09
CA LEU A 299 -8.88 11.57 -11.44
C LEU A 299 -10.07 11.98 -12.30
N ARG A 300 -11.23 11.36 -12.11
CA ARG A 300 -12.47 11.78 -12.79
C ARG A 300 -12.92 13.17 -12.34
N ILE A 301 -12.89 13.45 -11.03
CA ILE A 301 -13.16 14.78 -10.47
C ILE A 301 -12.26 15.82 -11.12
N LYS A 302 -10.95 15.53 -11.22
CA LYS A 302 -9.99 16.42 -11.89
C LYS A 302 -10.36 16.70 -13.35
N GLN A 303 -10.73 15.68 -14.12
CA GLN A 303 -11.10 15.82 -15.53
C GLN A 303 -12.35 16.71 -15.70
N LYS A 304 -13.34 16.55 -14.81
CA LYS A 304 -14.57 17.36 -14.80
C LYS A 304 -14.41 18.76 -14.18
N GLY A 305 -13.21 19.16 -13.81
CA GLY A 305 -12.94 20.50 -13.25
C GLY A 305 -13.37 20.66 -11.79
N GLY A 306 -13.44 19.57 -11.02
CA GLY A 306 -13.74 19.61 -9.59
C GLY A 306 -15.20 19.31 -9.22
N THR A 307 -16.05 18.94 -10.18
CA THR A 307 -17.46 18.60 -9.90
C THR A 307 -17.61 17.13 -9.47
N CYS A 308 -18.44 16.89 -8.44
CA CYS A 308 -18.68 15.58 -7.84
C CYS A 308 -19.98 14.90 -8.29
N SER A 309 -20.56 15.29 -9.44
CA SER A 309 -21.76 14.63 -9.98
C SER A 309 -21.38 13.51 -10.93
N PHE A 310 -21.83 12.28 -10.62
CA PHE A 310 -21.56 11.05 -11.37
C PHE A 310 -22.82 10.30 -11.78
N GLU A 311 -23.98 10.97 -11.82
CA GLU A 311 -25.24 10.30 -12.20
C GLU A 311 -25.10 9.61 -13.56
N GLY A 312 -25.33 8.30 -13.57
CA GLY A 312 -25.26 7.46 -14.77
C GLY A 312 -23.85 7.03 -15.20
N GLU A 313 -22.79 7.40 -14.48
CA GLU A 313 -21.43 6.97 -14.77
C GLU A 313 -20.99 5.81 -13.87
N THR A 314 -20.49 4.73 -14.48
CA THR A 314 -19.89 3.61 -13.74
C THR A 314 -18.38 3.82 -13.61
N ILE A 315 -17.90 4.09 -12.40
CA ILE A 315 -16.46 4.22 -12.11
C ILE A 315 -15.83 2.81 -12.06
N TRP A 316 -16.49 1.87 -11.38
CA TRP A 316 -16.02 0.49 -11.28
C TRP A 316 -16.50 -0.35 -12.45
N THR A 317 -15.76 -0.27 -13.56
CA THR A 317 -16.14 -0.87 -14.85
C THR A 317 -16.39 -2.39 -14.78
N ARG A 318 -17.17 -2.92 -15.73
CA ARG A 318 -17.39 -4.37 -15.89
C ARG A 318 -16.10 -5.19 -15.99
N HIS A 319 -15.03 -4.60 -16.52
CA HIS A 319 -13.73 -5.26 -16.65
C HIS A 319 -13.08 -5.41 -15.27
N LEU A 320 -13.08 -4.34 -14.45
CA LEU A 320 -12.60 -4.41 -13.08
C LEU A 320 -13.43 -5.40 -12.27
N GLN A 321 -14.76 -5.36 -12.35
CA GLN A 321 -15.65 -6.35 -11.72
C GLN A 321 -15.33 -7.78 -12.16
N HIS A 322 -15.04 -8.00 -13.44
CA HIS A 322 -14.69 -9.32 -13.96
C HIS A 322 -13.38 -9.84 -13.34
N TYR A 323 -12.35 -9.01 -13.22
CA TYR A 323 -11.04 -9.45 -12.72
C TYR A 323 -10.95 -9.47 -11.19
N SER A 324 -11.60 -8.52 -10.50
CA SER A 324 -11.65 -8.47 -9.05
C SER A 324 -12.67 -9.43 -8.45
N LYS A 325 -13.68 -9.84 -9.23
CA LYS A 325 -14.86 -10.60 -8.78
C LYS A 325 -15.68 -9.86 -7.71
N THR A 326 -15.58 -8.54 -7.67
CA THR A 326 -16.24 -7.68 -6.66
C THR A 326 -16.97 -6.50 -7.30
N LYS A 327 -18.04 -6.06 -6.63
CA LYS A 327 -18.77 -4.82 -6.88
C LYS A 327 -18.38 -3.76 -5.85
N VAL A 328 -18.74 -2.49 -6.09
CA VAL A 328 -18.44 -1.37 -5.19
C VAL A 328 -18.97 -1.64 -3.77
N CYS A 329 -20.18 -2.19 -3.63
CA CYS A 329 -20.76 -2.54 -2.33
C CYS A 329 -19.88 -3.48 -1.48
N ASP A 330 -19.05 -4.31 -2.11
CA ASP A 330 -18.22 -5.31 -1.42
C ASP A 330 -16.99 -4.68 -0.75
N PHE A 331 -16.57 -3.47 -1.18
CA PHE A 331 -15.41 -2.76 -0.65
C PHE A 331 -15.68 -1.29 -0.31
N LYS A 332 -16.93 -0.82 -0.40
CA LYS A 332 -17.32 0.58 -0.13
C LYS A 332 -16.88 1.03 1.25
N ALA A 333 -17.14 0.23 2.28
CA ALA A 333 -16.74 0.53 3.65
C ALA A 333 -15.21 0.69 3.80
N CYS A 334 -14.42 -0.06 3.02
CA CYS A 334 -12.97 0.10 2.97
C CYS A 334 -12.57 1.42 2.32
N ALA A 335 -13.22 1.78 1.21
CA ALA A 335 -13.00 3.08 0.55
C ALA A 335 -13.36 4.26 1.46
N GLU A 336 -14.48 4.18 2.19
CA GLU A 336 -14.89 5.21 3.15
C GLU A 336 -13.88 5.35 4.30
N ALA A 337 -13.42 4.23 4.87
CA ALA A 337 -12.40 4.25 5.94
C ALA A 337 -11.07 4.86 5.46
N ILE A 338 -10.58 4.46 4.28
CA ILE A 338 -9.37 5.03 3.69
C ILE A 338 -9.55 6.53 3.42
N LEU A 339 -10.69 6.96 2.89
CA LEU A 339 -10.96 8.35 2.57
C LEU A 339 -11.05 9.22 3.83
N GLU A 340 -11.74 8.74 4.88
CA GLU A 340 -11.77 9.37 6.20
C GLU A 340 -10.35 9.59 6.72
N PHE A 341 -9.52 8.54 6.66
CA PHE A 341 -8.14 8.60 7.13
C PHE A 341 -7.27 9.57 6.31
N VAL A 342 -7.40 9.57 4.97
CA VAL A 342 -6.69 10.53 4.09
C VAL A 342 -7.04 11.98 4.43
N ASN A 343 -8.28 12.26 4.80
CA ASN A 343 -8.73 13.58 5.22
C ASN A 343 -8.29 13.93 6.66
N TYR A 344 -8.15 12.93 7.53
CA TYR A 344 -7.62 13.09 8.87
C TYR A 344 -6.11 13.40 8.88
N VAL A 345 -5.30 12.70 8.07
CA VAL A 345 -3.83 12.78 8.11
C VAL A 345 -3.29 14.21 8.05
N PRO A 346 -3.76 15.13 7.19
CA PRO A 346 -3.35 16.54 7.16
C PRO A 346 -3.42 17.28 8.50
N THR A 347 -4.32 16.87 9.40
CA THR A 347 -4.46 17.44 10.76
C THR A 347 -3.37 16.96 11.72
N THR A 348 -2.62 15.93 11.32
CA THR A 348 -1.55 15.33 12.10
C THR A 348 -0.19 15.79 11.61
N LYS A 349 0.83 15.60 12.44
CA LYS A 349 2.23 15.83 12.05
C LYS A 349 2.88 14.64 11.33
N TYR A 350 2.21 13.49 11.27
CA TYR A 350 2.71 12.25 10.66
C TYR A 350 2.35 12.26 9.18
N GLN A 351 3.36 12.54 8.35
CA GLN A 351 3.17 13.02 6.98
C GLN A 351 4.06 12.27 5.98
N ALA A 352 4.67 11.15 6.33
CA ALA A 352 5.66 10.47 5.49
C ALA A 352 5.08 10.08 4.12
N VAL A 353 3.89 9.47 4.10
CA VAL A 353 3.20 9.13 2.85
C VAL A 353 2.88 10.40 2.05
N ARG A 354 2.33 11.44 2.69
CA ARG A 354 2.03 12.70 1.98
C ARG A 354 3.29 13.37 1.43
N ARG A 355 4.39 13.40 2.18
CA ARG A 355 5.69 13.91 1.69
C ARG A 355 6.20 13.13 0.49
N LYS A 356 6.12 11.79 0.52
CA LYS A 356 6.48 10.91 -0.61
C LYS A 356 5.71 11.33 -1.86
N TYR A 357 4.39 11.33 -1.78
CA TYR A 357 3.49 11.57 -2.93
C TYR A 357 3.33 13.05 -3.32
N SER A 358 3.85 13.99 -2.53
CA SER A 358 3.91 15.42 -2.91
C SER A 358 4.99 15.73 -3.93
N SER A 359 5.97 14.84 -4.11
CA SER A 359 7.07 15.08 -5.05
C SER A 359 6.65 14.87 -6.51
N ALA A 360 7.33 15.56 -7.43
CA ALA A 360 7.09 15.45 -8.87
C ALA A 360 7.27 14.02 -9.40
N LYS A 361 8.14 13.21 -8.77
CA LYS A 361 8.32 11.78 -9.08
C LYS A 361 7.00 11.02 -9.06
N TYR A 362 6.11 11.34 -8.13
CA TYR A 362 4.81 10.69 -8.00
C TYR A 362 3.67 11.51 -8.62
N GLY A 363 3.98 12.53 -9.44
CA GLY A 363 2.97 13.35 -10.09
C GLY A 363 2.18 14.28 -9.15
N GLU A 364 2.75 14.57 -7.98
CA GLU A 364 2.19 15.51 -6.98
C GLU A 364 0.74 15.19 -6.58
N VAL A 365 0.42 13.91 -6.36
CA VAL A 365 -0.93 13.41 -6.04
C VAL A 365 -1.59 14.18 -4.91
N THR A 366 -0.82 14.66 -3.93
CA THR A 366 -1.36 15.41 -2.80
C THR A 366 -2.01 16.74 -3.16
N LYS A 367 -1.79 17.26 -4.38
CA LYS A 367 -2.43 18.48 -4.90
C LYS A 367 -3.77 18.20 -5.60
N LEU A 368 -4.15 16.93 -5.76
CA LEU A 368 -5.44 16.58 -6.35
C LEU A 368 -6.59 16.90 -5.39
N ILE A 369 -7.73 17.27 -5.96
CA ILE A 369 -8.98 17.45 -5.21
C ILE A 369 -9.47 16.06 -4.84
N MET A 370 -9.50 15.76 -3.54
CA MET A 370 -9.96 14.48 -3.04
C MET A 370 -11.50 14.40 -3.10
N PRO A 371 -12.06 13.19 -3.23
CA PRO A 371 -13.51 13.00 -3.11
C PRO A 371 -13.99 13.40 -1.72
N ASN A 372 -15.21 13.95 -1.63
CA ASN A 372 -15.84 14.24 -0.34
C ASN A 372 -16.64 13.05 0.20
N GLU A 373 -17.09 12.18 -0.70
CA GLU A 373 -17.89 11.00 -0.40
C GLU A 373 -17.59 9.87 -1.40
N VAL A 374 -17.96 8.65 -1.03
CA VAL A 374 -17.81 7.45 -1.86
C VAL A 374 -19.18 7.14 -2.48
N PRO A 375 -19.33 7.24 -3.82
CA PRO A 375 -20.61 6.97 -4.47
C PRO A 375 -20.98 5.48 -4.40
N ASP A 376 -22.26 5.18 -4.58
CA ASP A 376 -22.79 3.81 -4.49
C ASP A 376 -22.47 2.94 -5.72
N HIS A 377 -22.08 3.54 -6.86
CA HIS A 377 -21.91 2.86 -8.15
C HIS A 377 -20.68 3.32 -8.95
#